data_AF-A0A967FEI7-F1
#
_entry.id   AF-A0A967FEI7-F1
#
_cell.length_a   1.000
_cell.length_b   1.000
_cell.length_c   1.000
_cell.angle_alpha   90.00
_cell.angle_beta   90.00
_cell.angle_gamma   90.00
#
_symmetry.space_group_name_H-M   'P 1'
#
loop_
_entity.id
_entity.type
_entity.pdbx_description
1 polymer ?
#
loop_
_entity_poly.entity_id
_entity_poly.type
_entity_poly.pdbx_seq_one_letter_code
_entity_poly.pdbx_strand_id
1 'polypeptide(L)'
;MDELSRRIRRVTESILENESLTADLNDEAAEALLDWMIDCAKMVAQSTATLDEQAAEEAMSSRLRAIRRLMRLVNNWISQGPPAELVANQDQLDKILEQATIIYGQDFTTFDSNRLNTFWEQEVDSVKEPQQLIESLRVLIEDLNDQIIPDTGEANGR
;
A
#
# COMPACT_ATOMS: atom_id res chain seq x y z
N MET A 1 28.43 -0.34 -3.21
CA MET A 1 26.99 -0.17 -2.90
C MET A 1 26.80 1.28 -2.50
N ASP A 2 26.04 2.05 -3.27
CA ASP A 2 25.71 3.44 -2.94
C ASP A 2 24.79 3.54 -1.71
N GLU A 3 24.59 4.76 -1.20
CA GLU A 3 23.81 5.01 0.02
C GLU A 3 22.33 4.61 -0.16
N LEU A 4 21.74 4.93 -1.32
CA LEU A 4 20.36 4.56 -1.63
C LEU A 4 20.15 3.04 -1.60
N SER A 5 21.07 2.29 -2.19
CA SER A 5 21.04 0.82 -2.17
C SER A 5 21.17 0.25 -0.75
N ARG A 6 21.97 0.89 0.11
CA ARG A 6 22.04 0.52 1.54
C ARG A 6 20.73 0.81 2.27
N ARG A 7 20.07 1.94 1.99
CA ARG A 7 18.76 2.29 2.57
C ARG A 7 17.69 1.29 2.14
N ILE A 8 17.56 1.03 0.83
CA ILE A 8 16.60 0.07 0.28
C ILE A 8 16.77 -1.29 0.97
N ARG A 9 18.01 -1.79 1.04
CA ARG A 9 18.31 -3.05 1.70
C ARG A 9 17.86 -3.05 3.16
N ARG A 10 18.22 -2.02 3.94
CA ARG A 10 17.90 -1.93 5.37
C ARG A 10 16.39 -1.92 5.62
N VAL A 11 15.62 -1.17 4.81
CA VAL A 11 14.16 -1.11 5.00
C VAL A 11 13.48 -2.41 4.60
N THR A 12 13.95 -3.08 3.54
CA THR A 12 13.46 -4.39 3.13
C THR A 12 13.77 -5.46 4.17
N GLU A 13 15.00 -5.52 4.68
CA GLU A 13 15.38 -6.45 5.77
C GLU A 13 14.50 -6.23 7.01
N SER A 14 14.27 -4.98 7.41
CA SER A 14 13.39 -4.67 8.56
C SER A 14 11.94 -5.12 8.39
N ILE A 15 11.43 -5.24 7.15
CA ILE A 15 10.09 -5.76 6.89
C ILE A 15 10.08 -7.28 7.01
N LEU A 16 11.07 -7.94 6.39
CA LEU A 16 11.20 -9.39 6.37
C LEU A 16 11.47 -9.99 7.76
N GLU A 17 12.18 -9.27 8.63
CA GLU A 17 12.47 -9.71 10.00
C GLU A 17 11.23 -9.79 10.91
N ASN A 18 10.08 -9.24 10.48
CA ASN A 18 8.87 -9.21 11.30
C ASN A 18 7.79 -10.17 10.79
N GLU A 19 8.03 -11.45 11.00
CA GLU A 19 7.14 -12.56 10.62
C GLU A 19 5.72 -12.43 11.21
N SER A 20 5.55 -11.71 12.33
CA SER A 20 4.23 -11.47 12.92
C SER A 20 3.28 -10.67 12.02
N LEU A 21 3.80 -10.02 10.97
CA LEU A 21 3.02 -9.21 10.05
C LEU A 21 2.27 -10.05 8.99
N THR A 22 2.64 -11.32 8.80
CA THR A 22 1.99 -12.27 7.86
C THR A 22 1.55 -13.57 8.54
N ALA A 23 1.61 -13.66 9.86
CA ALA A 23 1.46 -14.93 10.59
C ALA A 23 0.11 -15.66 10.39
N ASP A 24 -0.94 -14.94 9.99
CA ASP A 24 -2.28 -15.50 9.77
C ASP A 24 -2.60 -15.75 8.29
N LEU A 25 -1.61 -15.58 7.40
CA LEU A 25 -1.74 -15.79 5.96
C LEU A 25 -1.13 -17.13 5.56
N ASN A 26 -1.64 -17.73 4.47
CA ASN A 26 -0.90 -18.79 3.78
C ASN A 26 0.32 -18.23 3.07
N ASP A 27 1.23 -19.11 2.66
CA ASP A 27 2.52 -18.72 2.08
C ASP A 27 2.34 -17.82 0.85
N GLU A 28 1.37 -18.12 -0.02
CA GLU A 28 1.11 -17.35 -1.23
C GLU A 28 0.60 -15.93 -0.94
N ALA A 29 -0.31 -15.78 0.01
CA ALA A 29 -0.81 -14.45 0.42
C ALA A 29 0.23 -13.66 1.21
N ALA A 30 1.02 -14.34 2.04
CA ALA A 30 2.14 -13.72 2.75
C ALA A 30 3.17 -13.17 1.76
N GLU A 31 3.54 -13.94 0.74
CA GLU A 31 4.47 -13.53 -0.32
C GLU A 31 3.93 -12.31 -1.09
N ALA A 32 2.68 -12.35 -1.56
CA ALA A 32 2.08 -11.21 -2.26
C ALA A 32 2.02 -9.93 -1.42
N LEU A 33 1.71 -10.05 -0.11
CA LEU A 33 1.73 -8.90 0.79
C LEU A 33 3.15 -8.37 1.02
N LEU A 34 4.13 -9.26 1.20
CA LEU A 34 5.53 -8.87 1.38
C LEU A 34 6.07 -8.16 0.15
N ASP A 35 5.83 -8.69 -1.04
CA ASP A 35 6.27 -8.09 -2.30
C ASP A 35 5.70 -6.68 -2.45
N TRP A 36 4.41 -6.50 -2.17
CA TRP A 36 3.79 -5.18 -2.17
C TRP A 36 4.45 -4.22 -1.17
N MET A 37 4.65 -4.64 0.08
CA MET A 37 5.26 -3.78 1.10
C MET A 37 6.72 -3.44 0.79
N ILE A 38 7.45 -4.36 0.16
CA ILE A 38 8.82 -4.16 -0.30
C ILE A 38 8.86 -3.10 -1.40
N ASP A 39 7.92 -3.13 -2.35
CA ASP A 39 7.84 -2.13 -3.41
C ASP A 39 7.50 -0.74 -2.86
N CYS A 40 6.57 -0.65 -1.91
CA CYS A 40 6.32 0.59 -1.17
C CYS A 40 7.58 1.09 -0.46
N ALA A 41 8.34 0.22 0.20
CA ALA A 41 9.55 0.60 0.93
C ALA A 41 10.67 1.08 0.00
N LYS A 42 10.84 0.44 -1.17
CA LYS A 42 11.75 0.88 -2.22
C LYS A 42 11.37 2.27 -2.73
N MET A 43 10.09 2.49 -3.04
CA MET A 43 9.59 3.79 -3.49
C MET A 43 9.88 4.89 -2.45
N VAL A 44 9.59 4.63 -1.18
CA VAL A 44 9.88 5.56 -0.07
C VAL A 44 11.37 5.87 0.01
N ALA A 45 12.24 4.87 -0.04
CA ALA A 45 13.68 5.07 -0.03
C ALA A 45 14.17 5.88 -1.25
N GLN A 46 13.69 5.57 -2.45
CA GLN A 46 14.02 6.28 -3.69
C GLN A 46 13.62 7.77 -3.63
N SER A 47 12.48 8.09 -2.99
CA SER A 47 12.05 9.48 -2.81
C SER A 47 13.02 10.33 -1.97
N THR A 48 13.98 9.71 -1.28
CA THR A 48 15.00 10.37 -0.45
C THR A 48 16.42 10.32 -1.05
N ALA A 49 16.56 9.96 -2.33
CA ALA A 49 17.85 9.76 -2.98
C ALA A 49 18.79 10.99 -2.93
N THR A 50 18.22 12.20 -2.83
CA THR A 50 18.96 13.46 -2.77
C THR A 50 19.28 13.94 -1.35
N LEU A 51 18.77 13.25 -0.33
CA LEU A 51 18.94 13.61 1.08
C LEU A 51 20.14 12.87 1.69
N ASP A 52 20.81 13.54 2.63
CA ASP A 52 21.77 12.88 3.51
C ASP A 52 21.08 11.83 4.41
N GLU A 53 21.88 11.04 5.12
CA GLU A 53 21.35 9.89 5.87
C GLU A 53 20.35 10.28 6.96
N GLN A 54 20.63 11.36 7.68
CA GLN A 54 19.79 11.79 8.78
C GLN A 54 18.46 12.36 8.25
N ALA A 55 18.53 13.24 7.26
CA ALA A 55 17.35 13.82 6.64
C ALA A 55 16.49 12.75 5.93
N ALA A 56 17.13 11.75 5.30
CA ALA A 56 16.42 10.64 4.69
C ALA A 56 15.70 9.79 5.73
N GLU A 57 16.35 9.43 6.84
CA GLU A 57 15.72 8.64 7.91
C GLU A 57 14.52 9.36 8.52
N GLU A 58 14.65 10.66 8.80
CA GLU A 58 13.56 11.49 9.30
C GLU A 58 12.38 11.54 8.31
N ALA A 59 12.67 11.78 7.02
CA ALA A 59 11.66 11.84 5.96
C ALA A 59 10.94 10.50 5.72
N MET A 60 11.66 9.37 5.81
CA MET A 60 11.08 8.03 5.61
C MET A 60 10.26 7.56 6.82
N SER A 61 10.57 8.03 8.03
CA SER A 61 10.07 7.46 9.29
C SER A 61 8.54 7.31 9.35
N SER A 62 7.80 8.33 8.92
CA SER A 62 6.33 8.32 8.91
C SER A 62 5.78 7.29 7.92
N ARG A 63 6.33 7.27 6.71
CA ARG A 63 5.90 6.35 5.64
C ARG A 63 6.22 4.90 5.97
N LEU A 64 7.39 4.61 6.54
CA LEU A 64 7.76 3.26 6.99
C LEU A 64 6.88 2.78 8.16
N ARG A 65 6.35 3.68 9.00
CA ARG A 65 5.34 3.31 10.01
C ARG A 65 4.00 3.00 9.36
N ALA A 66 3.59 3.78 8.36
CA ALA A 66 2.37 3.54 7.61
C ALA A 66 2.40 2.21 6.84
N ILE A 67 3.52 1.85 6.21
CA ILE A 67 3.72 0.52 5.58
C ILE A 67 3.42 -0.61 6.57
N ARG A 68 4.02 -0.57 7.77
CA ARG A 68 3.79 -1.61 8.80
C ARG A 68 2.34 -1.65 9.28
N ARG A 69 1.66 -0.50 9.34
CA ARG A 69 0.24 -0.42 9.71
C ARG A 69 -0.65 -0.98 8.61
N LEU A 70 -0.40 -0.60 7.36
CA LEU A 70 -1.09 -1.12 6.19
C LEU A 70 -0.99 -2.65 6.15
N MET A 71 0.21 -3.18 6.31
CA MET A 71 0.45 -4.63 6.32
C MET A 71 -0.40 -5.35 7.38
N ARG A 72 -0.48 -4.82 8.61
CA ARG A 72 -1.33 -5.38 9.66
C ARG A 72 -2.82 -5.30 9.35
N LEU A 73 -3.26 -4.17 8.79
CA LEU A 73 -4.66 -3.96 8.42
C LEU A 73 -5.09 -4.94 7.33
N VAL A 74 -4.23 -5.15 6.32
CA VAL A 74 -4.46 -6.08 5.21
C VAL A 74 -4.40 -7.52 5.70
N ASN A 75 -3.38 -7.91 6.47
CA ASN A 75 -3.32 -9.25 7.08
C ASN A 75 -4.61 -9.54 7.86
N ASN A 76 -5.01 -8.63 8.75
CA ASN A 76 -6.23 -8.79 9.55
C ASN A 76 -7.52 -8.80 8.72
N TRP A 77 -7.55 -8.07 7.61
CA TRP A 77 -8.70 -8.04 6.70
C TRP A 77 -8.86 -9.37 5.97
N ILE A 78 -7.75 -9.93 5.48
CA ILE A 78 -7.72 -11.19 4.75
C ILE A 78 -7.95 -12.38 5.68
N SER A 79 -7.33 -12.39 6.87
CA SER A 79 -7.44 -13.53 7.81
C SER A 79 -8.83 -13.68 8.42
N GLN A 80 -9.56 -12.59 8.60
CA GLN A 80 -10.95 -12.62 9.06
C GLN A 80 -11.92 -12.99 7.92
N GLY A 81 -11.44 -12.94 6.67
CA GLY A 81 -12.28 -12.91 5.47
C GLY A 81 -12.99 -11.57 5.36
N PRO A 82 -12.93 -10.86 4.23
CA PRO A 82 -13.75 -9.67 4.04
C PRO A 82 -15.23 -10.04 4.25
N PRO A 83 -15.98 -9.35 5.13
CA PRO A 83 -17.43 -9.52 5.22
C PRO A 83 -18.09 -9.45 3.83
N ALA A 84 -19.24 -10.07 3.62
CA ALA A 84 -19.89 -10.04 2.29
C ALA A 84 -20.33 -8.63 1.85
N GLU A 85 -20.61 -7.74 2.81
CA GLU A 85 -21.14 -6.41 2.52
C GLU A 85 -20.05 -5.33 2.62
N LEU A 86 -20.00 -4.43 1.62
CA LEU A 86 -19.06 -3.31 1.60
C LEU A 86 -19.25 -2.38 2.79
N VAL A 87 -20.50 -2.10 3.17
CA VAL A 87 -20.83 -1.23 4.30
C VAL A 87 -20.22 -1.77 5.60
N ALA A 88 -20.21 -3.09 5.77
CA ALA A 88 -19.58 -3.73 6.94
C ALA A 88 -18.04 -3.65 6.91
N ASN A 89 -17.44 -3.39 5.74
CA ASN A 89 -16.00 -3.26 5.55
C ASN A 89 -15.49 -1.82 5.47
N GLN A 90 -16.38 -0.84 5.37
CA GLN A 90 -16.03 0.53 5.08
C GLN A 90 -14.98 1.07 6.06
N ASP A 91 -15.17 0.86 7.36
CA ASP A 91 -14.22 1.27 8.41
C ASP A 91 -12.81 0.67 8.25
N GLN A 92 -12.70 -0.55 7.72
CA GLN A 92 -11.40 -1.22 7.54
C GLN A 92 -10.73 -0.75 6.27
N LEU A 93 -11.51 -0.56 5.21
CA LEU A 93 -11.05 0.00 3.94
C LEU A 93 -10.58 1.45 4.11
N ASP A 94 -11.32 2.27 4.85
CA ASP A 94 -10.94 3.65 5.15
C ASP A 94 -9.58 3.71 5.88
N LYS A 95 -9.34 2.81 6.83
CA LYS A 95 -8.04 2.71 7.52
C LYS A 95 -6.91 2.29 6.57
N ILE A 96 -7.19 1.36 5.65
CA ILE A 96 -6.24 0.93 4.62
C ILE A 96 -5.88 2.12 3.71
N LEU A 97 -6.87 2.86 3.23
CA LEU A 97 -6.70 4.04 2.39
C LEU A 97 -6.01 5.20 3.12
N GLU A 98 -6.25 5.37 4.42
CA GLU A 98 -5.54 6.34 5.26
C GLU A 98 -4.04 6.02 5.33
N GLN A 99 -3.66 4.75 5.50
CA GLN A 99 -2.25 4.39 5.49
C GLN A 99 -1.63 4.52 4.09
N ALA A 100 -2.38 4.16 3.04
CA ALA A 100 -1.95 4.39 1.66
C ALA A 100 -1.69 5.88 1.38
N THR A 101 -2.54 6.77 1.90
CA THR A 101 -2.38 8.23 1.83
C THR A 101 -1.04 8.69 2.36
N ILE A 102 -0.62 8.15 3.51
CA ILE A 102 0.67 8.49 4.10
C ILE A 102 1.84 7.94 3.25
N ILE A 103 1.72 6.72 2.73
CA ILE A 103 2.77 6.03 1.98
C ILE A 103 3.03 6.71 0.64
N TYR A 104 1.98 6.92 -0.16
CA TYR A 104 2.08 7.52 -1.48
C TYR A 104 2.12 9.05 -1.43
N GLY A 105 1.71 9.65 -0.31
CA GLY A 105 1.66 11.10 -0.15
C GLY A 105 0.54 11.78 -0.95
N GLN A 106 -0.48 11.01 -1.32
CA GLN A 106 -1.67 11.47 -2.06
C GLN A 106 -2.90 11.31 -1.19
N ASP A 107 -3.87 12.22 -1.29
CA ASP A 107 -5.08 12.13 -0.47
C ASP A 107 -6.08 11.14 -1.08
N PHE A 108 -6.18 9.95 -0.48
CA PHE A 108 -7.14 8.93 -0.89
C PHE A 108 -8.50 9.04 -0.16
N THR A 109 -8.72 10.07 0.65
CA THR A 109 -9.95 10.18 1.46
C THR A 109 -11.18 10.68 0.70
N THR A 110 -11.04 11.04 -0.57
CA THR A 110 -12.12 11.59 -1.40
C THR A 110 -12.61 10.66 -2.52
N PHE A 111 -12.21 9.38 -2.48
CA PHE A 111 -12.40 8.51 -3.64
C PHE A 111 -13.85 8.14 -3.97
N ASP A 112 -14.05 7.95 -5.28
CA ASP A 112 -15.31 7.63 -5.90
C ASP A 112 -15.87 6.30 -5.38
N SER A 113 -16.94 6.40 -4.59
CA SER A 113 -17.68 5.26 -4.04
C SER A 113 -18.06 4.23 -5.12
N ASN A 114 -18.22 4.64 -6.39
CA ASN A 114 -18.52 3.70 -7.48
C ASN A 114 -17.37 2.73 -7.77
N ARG A 115 -16.11 3.16 -7.65
CA ARG A 115 -14.95 2.29 -7.90
C ARG A 115 -14.74 1.31 -6.75
N LEU A 116 -14.94 1.77 -5.51
CA LEU A 116 -14.93 0.89 -4.34
C LEU A 116 -16.06 -0.14 -4.42
N ASN A 117 -17.26 0.27 -4.84
CA ASN A 117 -18.37 -0.65 -5.11
C ASN A 117 -18.01 -1.67 -6.21
N THR A 118 -17.42 -1.21 -7.31
CA THR A 118 -17.02 -2.08 -8.43
C THR A 118 -15.98 -3.12 -8.00
N PHE A 119 -14.96 -2.69 -7.25
CA PHE A 119 -13.99 -3.59 -6.65
C PHE A 119 -14.70 -4.62 -5.76
N TRP A 120 -15.65 -4.18 -4.92
CA TRP A 120 -16.37 -5.07 -4.02
C TRP A 120 -17.15 -6.17 -4.76
N GLU A 121 -17.97 -5.79 -5.72
CA GLU A 121 -18.82 -6.69 -6.50
C GLU A 121 -18.00 -7.68 -7.35
N GLN A 122 -16.82 -7.27 -7.81
CA GLN A 122 -15.97 -8.10 -8.69
C GLN A 122 -15.00 -8.99 -7.93
N GLU A 123 -14.44 -8.48 -6.82
CA GLU A 123 -13.27 -9.06 -6.18
C GLU A 123 -13.63 -9.78 -4.88
N VAL A 124 -14.55 -9.23 -4.09
CA VAL A 124 -14.91 -9.78 -2.78
C VAL A 124 -16.11 -10.72 -2.86
N ASP A 125 -17.12 -10.39 -3.67
CA ASP A 125 -18.26 -11.27 -3.90
C ASP A 125 -17.90 -12.49 -4.77
N SER A 126 -16.80 -12.41 -5.52
CA SER A 126 -16.19 -13.56 -6.17
C SER A 126 -15.40 -14.38 -5.15
N VAL A 127 -15.52 -15.71 -5.18
CA VAL A 127 -14.73 -16.62 -4.33
C VAL A 127 -13.26 -16.57 -4.75
N LYS A 128 -12.54 -15.53 -4.29
CA LYS A 128 -11.13 -15.31 -4.57
C LYS A 128 -10.26 -15.82 -3.44
N GLU A 129 -9.11 -16.36 -3.82
CA GLU A 129 -8.08 -16.76 -2.87
C GLU A 129 -7.46 -15.52 -2.21
N PRO A 130 -7.01 -15.60 -0.94
CA PRO A 130 -6.36 -14.52 -0.19
C PRO A 130 -5.30 -13.72 -0.97
N GLN A 131 -4.46 -14.40 -1.74
CA GLN A 131 -3.44 -13.77 -2.59
C GLN A 131 -4.05 -12.81 -3.62
N GLN A 132 -5.11 -13.26 -4.31
CA GLN A 132 -5.75 -12.48 -5.37
C GLN A 132 -6.43 -11.22 -4.80
N LEU A 133 -6.97 -11.30 -3.58
CA LEU A 133 -7.53 -10.15 -2.89
C LEU A 133 -6.46 -9.10 -2.57
N ILE A 134 -5.28 -9.54 -2.13
CA ILE A 134 -4.14 -8.64 -1.86
C ILE A 134 -3.66 -7.97 -3.15
N GLU A 135 -3.48 -8.74 -4.22
CA GLU A 135 -3.06 -8.22 -5.53
C GLU A 135 -4.08 -7.21 -6.08
N SER A 136 -5.36 -7.51 -5.96
CA SER A 136 -6.43 -6.64 -6.47
C SER A 136 -6.57 -5.37 -5.64
N LEU A 137 -6.39 -5.46 -4.31
CA LEU A 137 -6.33 -4.29 -3.43
C LEU A 137 -5.12 -3.41 -3.76
N ARG A 138 -3.96 -4.02 -4.03
CA ARG A 138 -2.76 -3.31 -4.48
C ARG A 138 -3.04 -2.54 -5.77
N VAL A 139 -3.55 -3.23 -6.80
CA VAL A 139 -3.89 -2.62 -8.10
C VAL A 139 -4.88 -1.48 -7.95
N LEU A 140 -5.92 -1.66 -7.11
CA LEU A 140 -6.86 -0.59 -6.81
C LEU A 140 -6.12 0.64 -6.27
N ILE A 141 -5.32 0.50 -5.22
CA ILE A 141 -4.62 1.64 -4.59
C ILE A 141 -3.63 2.30 -5.55
N GLU A 142 -2.89 1.51 -6.34
CA GLU A 142 -1.93 2.04 -7.32
C GLU A 142 -2.62 2.77 -8.48
N ASP A 143 -3.74 2.24 -9.01
CA ASP A 143 -4.54 2.94 -10.03
C ASP A 143 -5.16 4.23 -9.50
N LEU A 144 -5.58 4.24 -8.23
CA LEU A 144 -6.04 5.45 -7.55
C LEU A 144 -4.91 6.49 -7.42
N ASN A 145 -3.68 6.06 -7.19
CA ASN A 145 -2.51 6.93 -7.10
C ASN A 145 -2.17 7.59 -8.45
N ASP A 146 -2.19 6.82 -9.54
CA ASP A 146 -1.80 7.29 -10.87
C ASP A 146 -2.78 8.34 -11.44
N GLN A 147 -4.03 8.32 -11.01
CA GLN A 147 -5.07 9.25 -11.50
C GLN A 147 -5.09 10.62 -10.82
N ILE A 148 -4.37 10.81 -9.71
CA ILE A 148 -4.26 12.11 -9.02
C ILE A 148 -3.15 13.00 -9.63
N ILE A 149 -2.40 12.54 -10.64
CA ILE A 149 -1.58 13.43 -11.45
C ILE A 149 -2.51 14.10 -12.48
N PRO A 150 -2.99 15.35 -12.29
CA PRO A 150 -3.56 16.08 -13.40
C PRO A 150 -2.48 16.20 -14.46
N ASP A 151 -2.85 15.95 -15.70
CA ASP A 151 -2.14 16.42 -16.88
C ASP A 151 -1.91 17.94 -16.72
N THR A 152 -0.79 18.34 -16.12
CA THR A 152 -0.21 19.68 -16.27
C THR A 152 0.49 19.76 -17.63
N GLY A 153 -0.18 19.28 -18.67
CA GLY A 153 0.08 19.58 -20.07
C GLY A 153 -0.28 21.04 -20.34
N GLU A 154 0.68 21.91 -20.05
CA GLU A 154 1.01 23.12 -20.80
C GLU A 154 -0.09 23.69 -21.72
N ALA A 155 -1.04 24.40 -21.14
CA ALA A 155 -1.76 25.47 -21.86
C ALA A 155 -0.88 26.73 -21.89
N ASN A 156 0.23 26.69 -22.62
CA ASN A 156 0.99 27.87 -23.00
C ASN A 156 1.50 27.72 -24.44
N GLY A 157 0.68 28.15 -25.39
CA GLY A 157 1.10 28.20 -26.78
C GLY A 157 -0.03 28.45 -27.77
N ARG A 158 -0.59 29.67 -27.77
CA ARG A 158 -0.78 30.50 -28.98
C ARG A 158 -1.42 31.86 -28.66
#